data_AF-A0A1H2D6M1-F1
#
_entry.id   AF-A0A1H2D6M1-F1
#
_cell.length_a   1.000
_cell.length_b   1.000
_cell.length_c   1.000
_cell.angle_alpha   90.00
_cell.angle_beta   90.00
_cell.angle_gamma   90.00
#
_symmetry.space_group_name_H-M   'P 1'
#
loop_
_entity.id
_entity.type
_entity.pdbx_description
1 polymer ?
#
loop_
_entity_poly.entity_id
_entity_poly.type
_entity_poly.pdbx_seq_one_letter_code
_entity_poly.pdbx_strand_id
1 'polypeptide(L)' 'MDPAQNPDYKQQWHEQVKCMQGKGMPIIETDDGWTWNSENPNVPENEKQIEFECQVQAFTKK' A
#
# COMPACT_ATOMS: atom_id res chain seq x y z
N MET A 1 -1.64 14.69 4.67
CA MET A 1 -1.97 14.07 5.97
C MET A 1 -0.80 14.34 6.86
N ASP A 2 -1.01 15.06 7.96
CA ASP A 2 0.06 15.41 8.91
C ASP A 2 0.33 14.19 9.81
N PRO A 3 1.57 13.69 9.96
CA PRO A 3 1.89 12.56 10.83
C PRO A 3 1.47 12.78 12.29
N ALA A 4 1.35 14.04 12.73
CA ALA A 4 0.81 14.39 14.05
C ALA A 4 -0.70 14.09 14.21
N GLN A 5 -1.42 13.86 13.10
CA GLN A 5 -2.88 13.66 13.10
C GLN A 5 -3.31 12.19 12.99
N ASN A 6 -2.40 11.25 12.73
CA ASN A 6 -2.70 9.82 12.72
C ASN A 6 -1.52 9.02 13.30
N PRO A 7 -1.54 8.69 14.60
CA PRO A 7 -0.45 7.94 15.25
C PRO A 7 -0.27 6.54 14.65
N ASP A 8 -1.32 5.98 14.04
CA ASP A 8 -1.31 4.65 13.42
C ASP A 8 -0.99 4.69 11.93
N TYR A 9 -0.74 5.88 11.35
CA TYR A 9 -0.53 6.06 9.91
C TYR A 9 0.55 5.13 9.36
N LYS A 10 1.67 5.00 10.08
CA LYS A 10 2.78 4.13 9.67
C LYS A 10 2.37 2.65 9.68
N GLN A 11 1.60 2.21 10.67
CA GLN A 11 1.11 0.84 10.74
C GLN A 11 0.08 0.57 9.64
N GLN A 12 -0.90 1.45 9.46
CA GLN A 12 -1.92 1.33 8.42
C GLN A 12 -1.28 1.33 7.03
N TRP A 13 -0.29 2.19 6.80
CA TRP A 13 0.47 2.18 5.55
C TRP A 13 1.18 0.85 5.30
N HIS A 14 1.86 0.32 6.31
CA HIS A 14 2.50 -0.99 6.23
C HIS A 14 1.48 -2.10 5.89
N GLU A 15 0.28 -2.06 6.50
CA GLU A 15 -0.80 -2.99 6.20
C GLU A 15 -1.34 -2.84 4.76
N GLN A 16 -1.42 -1.61 4.24
CA GLN A 16 -1.80 -1.34 2.85
C GLN A 16 -0.79 -1.95 1.87
N VAL A 17 0.51 -1.67 2.06
CA VAL A 17 1.58 -2.15 1.18
C VAL A 17 1.63 -3.69 1.20
N LYS A 18 1.52 -4.30 2.38
CA LYS A 18 1.46 -5.75 2.53
C LYS A 18 0.26 -6.36 1.80
N CYS A 19 -0.90 -5.71 1.86
CA CYS A 19 -2.09 -6.14 1.12
C CYS A 19 -1.88 -6.09 -0.39
N MET A 20 -1.29 -5.00 -0.90
CA MET A 20 -1.01 -4.82 -2.33
C MET A 20 -0.03 -5.89 -2.83
N GLN A 21 1.06 -6.14 -2.11
CA GLN A 21 2.02 -7.20 -2.43
C GLN A 21 1.35 -8.59 -2.43
N GLY A 22 0.49 -8.87 -1.44
CA GLY A 22 -0.28 -10.11 -1.37
C GLY A 22 -1.26 -10.31 -2.53
N LYS A 23 -1.70 -9.23 -3.18
CA LYS A 23 -2.53 -9.24 -4.39
C LYS A 23 -1.71 -9.22 -5.69
N GLY A 24 -0.39 -9.33 -5.59
CA GLY A 24 0.51 -9.45 -6.75
C GLY A 24 1.02 -8.12 -7.30
N MET A 25 0.85 -7.00 -6.58
CA MET A 25 1.46 -5.74 -6.99
C MET A 25 2.99 -5.81 -6.81
N PRO A 26 3.78 -5.54 -7.87
CA PRO A 26 5.23 -5.55 -7.78
C PRO A 26 5.73 -4.24 -7.15
N ILE A 27 5.57 -4.09 -5.84
CA ILE A 27 5.97 -2.88 -5.11
C ILE A 27 6.93 -3.18 -3.96
N ILE A 28 7.69 -2.18 -3.55
CA ILE A 28 8.64 -2.20 -2.43
C ILE A 28 8.24 -1.08 -1.46
N GLU A 29 8.14 -1.41 -0.17
CA GLU A 29 7.91 -0.42 0.89
C GLU A 29 9.14 0.48 1.07
N THR A 30 8.93 1.78 1.22
CA THR A 30 9.99 2.76 1.50
C THR A 30 9.60 3.60 2.73
N ASP A 31 10.57 4.31 3.31
CA ASP A 31 10.33 5.13 4.51
C ASP A 31 9.25 6.22 4.28
N ASP A 32 9.13 6.70 3.03
CA ASP A 32 8.16 7.73 2.63
C ASP A 32 6.93 7.15 1.91
N GLY A 33 6.84 5.83 1.71
CA GLY A 33 5.73 5.23 0.99
C GLY A 33 5.98 3.85 0.40
N TRP A 34 5.77 3.73 -0.90
CA TRP A 34 6.14 2.56 -1.69
C TRP A 34 6.59 2.98 -3.08
N THR A 35 7.37 2.13 -3.75
CA THR A 35 7.81 2.32 -5.13
C THR A 35 7.60 1.05 -5.95
N TRP A 36 7.61 1.14 -7.27
CA TRP A 36 7.55 -0.01 -8.15
C TRP A 36 8.85 -0.82 -8.09
N ASN A 37 8.71 -2.13 -8.06
CA ASN A 37 9.82 -3.05 -8.25
C ASN A 37 10.15 -3.12 -9.75
N SER A 38 11.21 -2.45 -10.17
CA SER A 38 11.68 -2.44 -11.55
C SER A 38 12.17 -3.80 -12.08
N GLU A 39 12.46 -4.76 -11.19
CA GLU A 39 12.85 -6.13 -11.55
C GLU A 39 11.65 -7.00 -11.95
N ASN A 40 10.43 -6.59 -11.58
CA ASN A 40 9.20 -7.30 -11.93
C ASN A 40 8.17 -6.32 -12.50
N PRO A 41 8.16 -6.07 -13.82
CA PRO A 41 7.28 -5.10 -14.44
C PRO A 41 5.84 -5.61 -14.63
N ASN A 42 5.49 -6.81 -14.13
CA ASN A 42 4.17 -7.40 -14.34
C ASN A 42 3.15 -6.76 -13.40
N VAL A 43 2.69 -5.57 -13.76
CA VAL A 43 1.64 -4.85 -13.04
C VAL A 43 0.27 -5.40 -13.44
N PRO A 44 -0.57 -5.82 -12.48
CA PRO A 44 -1.93 -6.29 -12.76
C PRO A 44 -2.80 -5.22 -13.44
N GLU A 45 -3.65 -5.61 -14.39
CA GLU A 45 -4.58 -4.67 -15.07
C GLU A 45 -5.54 -3.97 -14.10
N ASN A 46 -5.82 -4.61 -12.96
CA ASN A 46 -6.67 -4.10 -11.89
C ASN A 46 -5.87 -3.38 -10.78
N GLU A 47 -4.67 -2.86 -11.05
CA GLU A 47 -3.78 -2.17 -10.09
C GLU A 47 -4.55 -1.16 -9.20
N LYS A 48 -5.41 -0.34 -9.81
CA LYS A 48 -6.10 0.77 -9.14
C LYS A 48 -7.19 0.26 -8.21
N GLN A 49 -7.82 -0.86 -8.59
CA GLN A 49 -8.78 -1.52 -7.75
C GLN A 49 -8.08 -2.16 -6.54
N ILE A 50 -6.95 -2.83 -6.76
CA ILE A 50 -6.13 -3.42 -5.69
C ILE A 50 -5.67 -2.35 -4.70
N GLU A 51 -5.14 -1.23 -5.21
CA GLU A 51 -4.68 -0.11 -4.38
C GLU A 51 -5.83 0.45 -3.54
N PHE A 52 -6.98 0.74 -4.15
CA PHE A 52 -8.14 1.26 -3.44
C PHE A 52 -8.67 0.29 -2.39
N GLU A 53 -8.83 -0.99 -2.72
CA GLU A 53 -9.26 -2.02 -1.78
C GLU A 53 -8.34 -2.12 -0.56
N CYS A 54 -7.02 -2.14 -0.80
CA CYS A 54 -6.03 -2.23 0.26
C CYS A 54 -5.95 -0.94 1.09
N GLN A 55 -6.10 0.23 0.48
CA GLN A 55 -6.17 1.50 1.21
C GLN A 55 -7.40 1.53 2.12
N VAL A 56 -8.57 1.17 1.61
CA VAL A 56 -9.80 1.09 2.42
C VAL A 56 -9.58 0.09 3.56
N GLN A 57 -9.09 -1.10 3.28
CA GLN A 57 -8.87 -2.13 4.30
C GLN A 57 -7.94 -1.67 5.43
N ALA A 58 -6.86 -0.96 5.10
CA ALA A 58 -5.87 -0.49 6.07
C ALA A 58 -6.36 0.71 6.89
N PHE A 59 -6.98 1.68 6.24
CA PHE A 59 -7.33 2.97 6.85
C PHE A 59 -8.76 3.05 7.38
N THR A 60 -9.61 2.05 7.13
CA THR A 60 -10.98 1.98 7.69
C THR A 60 -11.17 0.92 8.76
N LYS A 61 -10.18 0.06 9.01
CA LYS A 61 -10.18 -0.80 10.20
C LYS A 61 -10.01 0.08 11.45
N LYS A 62 -11.12 0.31 12.15
CA LYS A 62 -11.20 0.85 13.51
C LYS A 62 -11.15 -0.27 14.53
#